data_AF-A0A318JS25-F1
#
_entry.id   AF-A0A318JS25-F1
#
_cell.length_a   1.000
_cell.length_b   1.000
_cell.length_c   1.000
_cell.angle_alpha   90.00
_cell.angle_beta   90.00
_cell.angle_gamma   90.00
#
_symmetry.space_group_name_H-M   'P 1'
#
loop_
_entity.id
_entity.type
_entity.pdbx_description
1 polymer ?
#
loop_
_entity_poly.entity_id
_entity_poly.type
_entity_poly.pdbx_seq_one_letter_code
_entity_poly.pdbx_strand_id
1 'polypeptide(L)'
;MSGTEIEITADLVRDLLREQHPDLAGLTIREVAGGWGNQMWRLGDELVVRMQRMDSTPDLQLKERRWLPVLAPRLPLPVPTPVRSGEPSEGSPCKCPCRN
;
A
#
# COMPACT_ATOMS: atom_id res chain seq x y z
N MET A 1 0.36 6.33 -24.14
CA MET A 1 -0.20 7.53 -23.45
C MET A 1 0.50 7.61 -22.11
N SER A 2 1.20 8.71 -21.87
CA SER A 2 2.14 8.94 -20.76
C SER A 2 1.52 8.60 -19.41
N GLY A 3 1.80 7.41 -18.89
CA GLY A 3 1.50 7.05 -17.51
C GLY A 3 2.35 7.94 -16.63
N THR A 4 1.71 8.73 -15.76
CA THR A 4 2.41 9.50 -14.74
C THR A 4 3.05 8.50 -13.80
N GLU A 5 4.29 8.13 -14.07
CA GLU A 5 5.06 7.22 -13.24
C GLU A 5 5.42 7.99 -11.97
N ILE A 6 4.54 7.92 -10.96
CA ILE A 6 4.76 8.60 -9.69
C ILE A 6 5.93 7.89 -9.01
N GLU A 7 7.04 8.61 -8.85
CA GLU A 7 8.19 8.11 -8.11
C GLU A 7 7.85 8.13 -6.62
N ILE A 8 7.62 6.95 -6.07
CA ILE A 8 7.34 6.77 -4.64
C ILE A 8 8.71 6.62 -3.98
N THR A 9 9.04 7.49 -3.03
CA THR A 9 10.31 7.43 -2.29
C THR A 9 10.11 6.85 -0.90
N ALA A 10 11.19 6.34 -0.29
CA ALA A 10 11.15 5.84 1.09
C ALA A 10 10.71 6.92 2.09
N ASP A 11 11.13 8.17 1.87
CA ASP A 11 10.78 9.29 2.74
C ASP A 11 9.28 9.62 2.65
N LEU A 12 8.71 9.59 1.45
CA LEU A 12 7.27 9.74 1.26
C LEU A 12 6.50 8.65 2.02
N VAL A 13 6.92 7.39 1.91
CA VAL A 13 6.29 6.28 2.65
C VAL A 13 6.40 6.50 4.16
N ARG A 14 7.55 6.98 4.65
CA ARG A 14 7.75 7.25 6.08
C ARG A 14 6.86 8.38 6.58
N ASP A 15 6.68 9.43 5.80
CA ASP A 15 5.85 10.57 6.18
C ASP A 15 4.36 10.17 6.21
N LEU A 16 3.89 9.40 5.22
CA LEU A 16 2.54 8.84 5.22
C LEU A 16 2.31 7.90 6.40
N LEU A 17 3.30 7.07 6.75
CA LEU A 17 3.24 6.22 7.94
C LEU A 17 3.19 7.07 9.22
N ARG A 18 3.97 8.15 9.34
CA ARG A 18 3.91 9.03 10.53
C ARG A 18 2.55 9.71 10.68
N GLU A 19 1.95 10.12 9.58
CA GLU A 19 0.65 10.79 9.57
C GLU A 19 -0.48 9.83 9.95
N GLN A 20 -0.47 8.61 9.42
CA GLN A 20 -1.63 7.71 9.50
C GLN A 20 -1.46 6.54 10.47
N HIS A 21 -0.23 6.03 10.63
CA HIS A 21 0.11 4.84 11.43
C HIS A 21 1.43 5.09 12.20
N PRO A 22 1.45 6.02 13.17
CA PRO A 22 2.67 6.43 13.86
C PRO A 22 3.36 5.30 14.62
N ASP A 23 2.61 4.25 15.00
CA ASP A 23 3.13 3.00 15.58
C ASP A 23 4.08 2.25 14.63
N LEU A 24 3.87 2.37 13.32
CA LEU A 24 4.64 1.70 12.29
C LEU A 24 5.76 2.56 11.70
N ALA A 25 5.72 3.87 11.91
CA ALA A 25 6.66 4.83 11.33
C ALA A 25 8.11 4.68 11.81
N GLY A 26 8.33 4.03 12.96
CA GLY A 26 9.66 3.75 13.50
C GLY A 26 10.35 2.54 12.89
N LEU A 27 9.67 1.76 12.05
CA LEU A 27 10.22 0.54 11.46
C LEU A 27 11.14 0.85 10.26
N THR A 28 12.09 -0.06 10.01
CA THR A 28 13.02 0.08 8.88
C THR A 28 12.25 -0.10 7.56
N ILE A 29 12.40 0.86 6.65
CA ILE A 29 11.77 0.82 5.32
C ILE A 29 12.83 0.45 4.28
N ARG A 30 12.57 -0.58 3.47
CA ARG A 30 13.43 -0.98 2.35
C ARG A 30 12.60 -1.12 1.08
N GLU A 31 13.10 -0.58 -0.01
CA GLU A 31 12.47 -0.76 -1.32
C GLU A 31 12.55 -2.22 -1.76
N VAL A 32 11.43 -2.74 -2.26
CA VAL A 32 11.40 -4.03 -2.95
C VAL A 32 11.28 -3.76 -4.44
N ALA A 33 12.39 -3.96 -5.15
CA ALA A 33 12.40 -3.85 -6.60
C ALA A 33 11.52 -4.94 -7.23
N GLY A 34 10.52 -4.52 -8.00
CA GLY A 34 9.64 -5.42 -8.73
C GLY A 34 8.17 -5.14 -8.48
N GLY A 35 7.41 -5.02 -9.56
CA GLY A 35 5.98 -4.74 -9.52
C GLY A 35 5.58 -3.89 -10.73
N TRP A 36 4.78 -4.45 -11.63
CA TRP A 36 4.36 -3.73 -12.83
C TRP A 36 3.32 -2.63 -12.51
N GLY A 37 2.46 -2.84 -11.52
CA GLY A 37 1.41 -1.87 -11.13
C GLY A 37 1.54 -1.28 -9.73
N ASN A 38 2.25 -1.96 -8.81
CA ASN A 38 2.41 -1.54 -7.42
C ASN A 38 3.89 -1.44 -7.06
N GLN A 39 4.28 -0.35 -6.41
CA GLN A 39 5.53 -0.25 -5.70
C GLN A 39 5.39 -0.89 -4.31
N MET A 40 6.34 -1.74 -3.95
CA MET A 40 6.36 -2.41 -2.65
C MET A 40 7.51 -1.92 -1.79
N TRP A 41 7.22 -1.72 -0.50
CA TRP A 41 8.19 -1.34 0.51
C TRP A 41 8.11 -2.30 1.68
N ARG A 42 9.21 -2.96 1.99
CA ARG A 42 9.29 -3.80 3.18
C ARG A 42 9.40 -2.89 4.41
N LEU A 43 8.56 -3.17 5.41
CA LEU A 43 8.47 -2.43 6.65
C LEU A 43 8.80 -3.38 7.81
N GLY A 44 9.97 -3.20 8.41
CA GLY A 44 10.53 -4.17 9.35
C GLY A 44 10.74 -5.53 8.66
N ASP A 45 10.50 -6.62 9.40
CA ASP A 45 10.73 -7.97 8.89
C ASP A 45 9.45 -8.65 8.37
N GLU A 46 8.29 -8.24 8.90
CA GLU A 46 7.00 -8.94 8.68
C GLU A 46 6.00 -8.20 7.79
N LEU A 47 6.16 -6.87 7.60
CA LEU A 47 5.16 -6.06 6.90
C LEU A 47 5.65 -5.59 5.54
N VAL A 48 4.70 -5.35 4.63
CA VAL A 48 4.93 -4.77 3.31
C VAL A 48 3.88 -3.69 3.05
N VAL A 49 4.34 -2.49 2.73
CA VAL A 49 3.51 -1.40 2.22
C VAL A 49 3.42 -1.54 0.70
N ARG A 50 2.19 -1.58 0.19
CA ARG A 50 1.89 -1.62 -1.25
C ARG A 50 1.29 -0.29 -1.67
N MET A 51 1.89 0.34 -2.66
CA MET A 51 1.43 1.61 -3.21
C MET A 51 1.21 1.46 -4.72
N GLN A 52 0.08 1.94 -5.23
CA GLN A 52 -0.16 1.96 -6.68
C GLN A 52 0.75 2.98 -7.36
N ARG A 53 1.44 2.55 -8.42
CA ARG A 53 2.36 3.38 -9.22
C ARG A 53 1.77 3.80 -10.56
N MET A 54 1.02 2.90 -11.19
CA MET A 54 0.63 3.03 -12.61
C MET A 54 -0.84 3.41 -12.81
N ASP A 55 -1.72 2.97 -11.91
CA ASP A 55 -3.16 3.14 -12.05
C ASP A 55 -3.69 4.01 -10.92
N SER A 56 -4.27 5.16 -11.25
CA SER A 56 -4.83 6.12 -10.31
C SER A 56 -6.24 5.73 -9.83
N THR A 57 -6.78 4.62 -10.34
CA THR A 57 -8.08 4.10 -9.91
C THR A 57 -7.93 3.17 -8.68
N PRO A 58 -8.60 3.47 -7.56
CA PRO A 58 -8.49 2.68 -6.32
C PRO A 58 -9.27 1.36 -6.39
N ASP A 59 -10.08 1.14 -7.43
CA ASP A 59 -11.06 0.05 -7.50
C ASP A 59 -10.45 -1.35 -7.29
N LEU A 60 -9.27 -1.60 -7.85
CA LEU A 60 -8.57 -2.88 -7.67
C LEU A 60 -8.09 -3.05 -6.24
N GLN A 61 -7.50 -2.01 -5.63
CA GLN A 61 -7.11 -2.03 -4.22
C GLN A 61 -8.32 -2.21 -3.30
N LEU A 62 -9.44 -1.54 -3.58
CA LEU A 62 -10.67 -1.66 -2.78
C LEU A 62 -11.26 -3.06 -2.86
N LYS A 63 -11.25 -3.69 -4.05
CA LYS A 63 -11.65 -5.09 -4.22
C LYS A 63 -10.76 -6.03 -3.44
N GLU A 64 -9.43 -5.85 -3.51
CA GLU A 64 -8.47 -6.65 -2.72
C GLU A 64 -8.74 -6.47 -1.21
N ARG A 65 -8.89 -5.25 -0.72
CA ARG A 65 -9.18 -4.94 0.70
C ARG A 65 -10.48 -5.59 1.18
N ARG A 66 -11.52 -5.57 0.35
CA ARG A 66 -12.83 -6.13 0.68
C ARG A 66 -12.82 -7.66 0.71
N TRP A 67 -12.17 -8.29 -0.27
CA TRP A 67 -12.29 -9.73 -0.48
C TRP A 67 -11.16 -10.55 0.12
N LEU A 68 -9.93 -10.04 0.21
CA LEU A 68 -8.80 -10.80 0.74
C LEU A 68 -9.03 -11.30 2.17
N PRO A 69 -9.54 -10.50 3.13
CA PRO A 69 -9.80 -11.00 4.48
C PRO A 69 -10.85 -12.12 4.52
N VAL A 70 -11.79 -12.13 3.58
CA VAL A 70 -12.85 -13.15 3.46
C VAL A 70 -12.33 -14.42 2.79
N LEU A 71 -11.45 -14.26 1.79
CA LEU A 71 -10.90 -15.36 1.00
C LEU A 71 -9.69 -16.02 1.68
N ALA A 72 -8.85 -15.25 2.37
CA ALA A 72 -7.62 -15.72 3.02
C ALA A 72 -7.79 -16.98 3.88
N PRO A 73 -8.78 -17.07 4.80
CA PRO A 73 -8.95 -18.28 5.61
C PRO A 73 -9.48 -19.50 4.82
N ARG A 74 -9.92 -19.30 3.57
CA ARG A 74 -10.49 -20.34 2.72
C ARG A 74 -9.52 -20.86 1.66
N LEU A 75 -8.32 -20.27 1.57
CA LEU A 75 -7.32 -20.66 0.59
C LEU A 75 -6.33 -21.65 1.19
N PRO A 76 -5.86 -22.64 0.40
CA PRO A 76 -4.92 -23.66 0.87
C PRO A 76 -3.50 -23.11 1.06
N LEU A 77 -3.22 -21.89 0.60
CA LEU A 77 -1.93 -21.24 0.69
C LEU A 77 -2.07 -19.90 1.43
N PRO A 78 -1.05 -19.49 2.20
CA PRO A 78 -1.04 -18.20 2.86
C PRO A 78 -1.07 -17.09 1.80
N VAL A 79 -2.03 -16.17 1.93
CA VAL A 79 -2.15 -14.99 1.07
C VAL A 79 -1.91 -13.71 1.87
N PRO A 80 -1.34 -12.67 1.23
CA PRO A 80 -1.16 -11.38 1.87
C PRO A 80 -2.52 -10.81 2.30
N THR A 81 -2.72 -10.60 3.60
CA THR A 81 -3.94 -9.99 4.13
C THR A 81 -3.65 -8.54 4.50
N PRO A 82 -4.46 -7.57 4.03
CA PRO A 82 -4.25 -6.17 4.36
C PRO A 82 -4.47 -5.94 5.86
N VAL A 83 -3.39 -5.55 6.57
CA VAL A 83 -3.39 -5.29 8.02
C VAL A 83 -3.77 -3.84 8.33
N ARG A 84 -3.29 -2.90 7.52
CA ARG A 84 -3.58 -1.47 7.59
C ARG A 84 -3.93 -0.95 6.21
N SER A 85 -4.82 0.04 6.17
CA SER A 85 -5.18 0.76 4.96
C SER A 85 -4.78 2.22 5.14
N GLY A 86 -4.23 2.80 4.08
CA GLY A 86 -4.01 4.24 4.02
C GLY A 86 -5.25 5.00 3.57
N GLU A 87 -5.41 6.21 4.08
CA GLU A 87 -6.34 7.23 3.60
C GLU A 87 -5.61 8.21 2.67
N PRO A 88 -6.34 8.95 1.80
CA PRO A 88 -5.74 10.01 1.01
C PRO A 88 -5.27 11.14 1.91
N SER A 89 -4.01 11.50 1.76
CA SER A 89 -3.47 12.77 2.23
C SER A 89 -2.86 13.56 1.08
N GLU A 90 -2.58 14.85 1.30
CA GLU A 90 -2.08 15.77 0.27
C GLU A 90 -0.74 15.33 -0.34
N GLY A 91 0.05 14.52 0.38
CA GLY A 91 1.29 13.91 -0.11
C GLY A 91 1.10 12.52 -0.74
N SER A 92 -0.05 11.88 -0.57
CA SER A 92 -0.27 10.53 -1.08
C SER A 92 -0.64 10.54 -2.58
N PRO A 93 -0.09 9.61 -3.39
CA PRO A 93 -0.47 9.48 -4.80
C PRO A 93 -1.96 9.15 -5.00
N CYS A 94 -2.60 8.53 -4.00
CA CYS A 94 -3.95 7.99 -4.08
C CYS A 94 -4.96 8.93 -3.41
N LYS A 95 -5.75 9.66 -4.21
CA LYS A 95 -6.60 10.78 -3.76
C LYS A 95 -8.05 10.42 -3.33
N CYS A 96 -8.39 9.17 -3.04
CA CYS A 96 -9.79 8.74 -2.83
C CYS A 96 -10.19 8.47 -1.37
N PRO A 97 -11.11 9.26 -0.77
CA PRO A 97 -11.46 9.15 0.66
C PRO A 97 -12.05 7.78 0.95
N CYS A 98 -11.41 7.01 1.83
CA CYS A 98 -11.87 5.69 2.22
C CYS A 98 -12.93 5.85 3.31
N ARG A 99 -14.20 5.60 2.99
CA ARG A 99 -15.23 5.30 3.99
C ARG A 99 -15.51 3.80 3.92
N ASN A 100 -15.53 3.15 5.08
CA ASN A 100 -15.88 1.73 5.26
C ASN A 100 -17.16 1.35 4.53
#